data_AF-A0A1S4A504-F1
#
_entry.id   AF-A0A1S4A504-F1
#
_cell.length_a   1.000
_cell.length_b   1.000
_cell.length_c   1.000
_cell.angle_alpha   90.00
_cell.angle_beta   90.00
_cell.angle_gamma   90.00
#
_symmetry.space_group_name_H-M   'P 1'
#
loop_
_entity.id
_entity.type
_entity.pdbx_description
1 polymer ?
#
loop_
_entity_poly.entity_id
_entity_poly.type
_entity_poly.pdbx_seq_one_letter_code
_entity_poly.pdbx_strand_id
1 'polypeptide(L)'
;MGLGYFCRLYSKPFSAILQLLCNEWAIGMLSDAKSLTEERVDEVLNEFLKDFREKSIEAKGWPTYFSAYKVSKASLIAYTRVLATKYPNFRINCVCPGFCKTDMNCNTGSLTAEEGAESLVKLALLPNDGPSGLFFYRKEVTSF
;
A
#
# COMPACT_ATOMS: atom_id res chain seq x y z
N MET A 1 -13.41 23.14 11.31
CA MET A 1 -13.64 22.50 9.99
C MET A 1 -12.66 21.35 9.78
N GLY A 2 -12.80 20.22 10.49
CA GLY A 2 -11.70 19.23 10.59
C GLY A 2 -12.10 17.76 10.68
N LEU A 3 -13.32 17.38 10.29
CA LEU A 3 -13.79 15.98 10.35
C LEU A 3 -14.31 15.44 9.00
N GLY A 4 -14.28 16.24 7.93
CA GLY A 4 -14.82 15.87 6.62
C GLY A 4 -13.86 15.16 5.66
N TYR A 5 -12.55 15.20 5.91
CA TYR A 5 -11.55 14.67 4.97
C TYR A 5 -11.30 13.16 5.10
N PHE A 6 -11.75 12.54 6.19
CA PHE A 6 -11.56 11.09 6.38
C PHE A 6 -12.61 10.24 5.64
N CYS A 7 -13.69 10.84 5.14
CA CYS A 7 -14.87 10.10 4.68
C CYS A 7 -15.21 10.27 3.17
N ARG A 8 -14.43 11.02 2.39
CA ARG A 8 -14.73 11.28 0.96
C ARG A 8 -13.91 10.49 -0.08
N LEU A 9 -13.15 9.47 0.35
CA LEU A 9 -12.34 8.66 -0.58
C LEU A 9 -13.07 7.43 -1.18
N TYR A 10 -14.35 7.20 -0.87
CA TYR A 10 -15.05 5.94 -1.19
C TYR A 10 -15.96 5.98 -2.45
N SER A 11 -15.67 6.76 -3.49
CA SER A 11 -16.59 6.80 -4.66
C SER A 11 -15.97 6.96 -6.06
N LYS A 12 -14.71 6.59 -6.25
CA LYS A 12 -14.14 6.39 -7.58
C LYS A 12 -13.20 5.18 -7.57
N PRO A 13 -12.97 4.48 -8.70
CA PRO A 13 -12.04 3.36 -8.78
C PRO A 13 -10.61 3.89 -8.67
N PHE A 14 -10.22 4.28 -7.44
CA PHE A 14 -8.89 4.75 -7.11
C PHE A 14 -8.07 3.55 -6.67
N SER A 15 -6.96 3.38 -7.36
CA SER A 15 -6.02 2.33 -7.10
C SER A 15 -5.34 2.51 -5.74
N ALA A 16 -4.83 1.43 -5.15
CA ALA A 16 -4.27 1.44 -3.80
C ALA A 16 -3.07 2.39 -3.66
N ILE A 17 -2.24 2.50 -4.70
CA ILE A 17 -1.11 3.44 -4.72
C ILE A 17 -1.62 4.88 -4.71
N LEU A 18 -2.66 5.18 -5.50
CA LEU A 18 -3.27 6.51 -5.55
C LEU A 18 -3.99 6.90 -4.25
N GLN A 19 -4.44 5.93 -3.45
CA GLN A 19 -4.99 6.19 -2.12
C GLN A 19 -3.91 6.57 -1.10
N LEU A 20 -2.67 6.15 -1.33
CA LEU A 20 -1.54 6.36 -0.41
C LEU A 20 -0.67 7.54 -0.81
N LEU A 21 -0.44 7.76 -2.11
CA LEU A 21 0.48 8.78 -2.61
C LEU A 21 -0.26 9.90 -3.33
N CYS A 22 0.30 11.11 -3.24
CA CYS A 22 -0.10 12.28 -4.02
C CYS A 22 1.06 12.86 -4.86
N ASN A 23 2.28 12.31 -4.71
CA ASN A 23 3.42 12.70 -5.53
C ASN A 23 3.31 12.00 -6.90
N GLU A 24 3.06 12.77 -7.95
CA GLU A 24 2.77 12.25 -9.30
C GLU A 24 3.93 11.44 -9.89
N TRP A 25 5.17 11.87 -9.64
CA TRP A 25 6.36 11.14 -10.07
C TRP A 25 6.43 9.75 -9.42
N ALA A 26 6.27 9.67 -8.09
CA ALA A 26 6.28 8.42 -7.35
C ALA A 26 5.12 7.49 -7.76
N ILE A 27 3.94 8.06 -8.02
CA ILE A 27 2.79 7.30 -8.55
C ILE A 27 3.15 6.69 -9.91
N GLY A 28 3.71 7.47 -10.83
CA GLY A 28 4.15 6.97 -12.14
C GLY A 28 5.22 5.88 -12.03
N MET A 29 6.16 6.04 -11.08
CA MET A 29 7.21 5.07 -10.81
C MET A 29 6.67 3.72 -10.32
N LEU A 30 5.71 3.73 -9.39
CA LEU A 30 5.22 2.53 -8.72
C LEU A 30 4.02 1.84 -9.41
N SER A 31 3.25 2.56 -10.23
CA SER A 31 2.05 2.02 -10.88
C SER A 31 2.36 1.26 -12.18
N ASP A 32 3.41 1.64 -12.92
CA ASP A 32 3.73 1.04 -14.22
C ASP A 32 4.25 -0.40 -14.09
N ALA A 33 3.34 -1.34 -14.33
CA ALA A 33 3.59 -2.78 -14.33
C ALA A 33 4.81 -3.23 -15.14
N LYS A 34 5.03 -2.61 -16.31
CA LYS A 34 5.96 -3.13 -17.31
C LYS A 34 7.39 -2.73 -17.00
N SER A 35 7.57 -1.60 -16.33
CA SER A 35 8.87 -1.05 -16.01
C SER A 35 9.22 -1.15 -14.52
N LEU A 36 8.31 -1.67 -13.68
CA LEU A 36 8.52 -1.78 -12.24
C LEU A 36 9.64 -2.77 -11.91
N THR A 37 10.66 -2.28 -11.20
CA THR A 37 11.79 -3.06 -10.70
C THR A 37 12.07 -2.72 -9.23
N GLU A 38 12.92 -3.50 -8.57
CA GLU A 38 13.37 -3.24 -7.20
C GLU A 38 14.08 -1.89 -7.09
N GLU A 39 14.90 -1.55 -8.08
CA GLU A 39 15.66 -0.30 -8.13
C GLU A 39 14.74 0.93 -8.21
N ARG A 40 13.63 0.85 -8.93
CA ARG A 40 12.65 1.94 -8.99
C ARG A 40 11.88 2.13 -7.69
N VAL A 41 11.60 1.04 -6.98
CA VAL A 41 11.02 1.12 -5.64
C VAL A 41 12.00 1.80 -4.68
N ASP A 42 13.28 1.42 -4.75
CA ASP A 42 14.33 2.04 -3.94
C ASP A 42 14.56 3.52 -4.30
N GLU A 43 14.48 3.89 -5.58
CA GLU A 43 14.60 5.28 -6.03
C GLU A 43 13.52 6.16 -5.39
N VAL A 44 12.26 5.69 -5.40
CA VAL A 44 11.14 6.39 -4.75
C VAL A 44 11.37 6.55 -3.25
N LEU A 45 11.84 5.49 -2.58
CA LEU A 45 12.14 5.53 -1.14
C LEU A 45 13.29 6.49 -0.82
N ASN A 46 14.35 6.48 -1.62
CA ASN A 46 15.52 7.33 -1.42
C ASN A 46 15.22 8.81 -1.63
N GLU A 47 14.47 9.15 -2.69
CA GLU A 47 14.03 10.54 -2.92
C GLU A 47 13.06 10.99 -1.82
N PHE A 48 12.12 10.14 -1.39
CA PHE A 48 11.28 10.46 -0.23
C PHE A 48 12.11 10.76 1.02
N LEU A 49 13.08 9.91 1.36
CA LEU A 49 13.93 10.09 2.56
C LEU A 49 14.78 11.36 2.47
N LYS A 50 15.25 11.72 1.28
CA LYS A 50 15.97 12.98 1.02
C LYS A 50 15.05 14.18 1.26
N ASP A 51 13.89 14.22 0.61
CA ASP A 51 12.92 15.30 0.77
C ASP A 51 12.40 15.40 2.22
N PHE A 52 12.30 14.26 2.93
CA PHE A 52 11.92 14.22 4.34
C PHE A 52 12.97 14.91 5.22
N ARG A 53 14.26 14.62 5.01
CA ARG A 53 15.37 15.25 5.73
C ARG A 53 15.48 16.74 5.44
N GLU A 54 15.22 17.14 4.21
CA GLU A 54 15.22 18.54 3.75
C GLU A 54 13.96 19.31 4.16
N LYS A 55 12.99 18.65 4.81
CA LYS A 55 11.69 19.22 5.21
C LYS A 55 10.90 19.79 4.03
N SER A 56 11.04 19.18 2.85
CA SER A 56 10.43 19.62 1.59
C SER A 56 9.21 18.77 1.16
N ILE A 57 8.73 17.88 2.05
CA ILE A 57 7.62 16.93 1.81
C ILE A 57 6.40 17.58 1.15
N GLU A 58 5.85 18.64 1.73
CA GLU A 58 4.66 19.31 1.20
C GLU A 58 4.94 19.99 -0.15
N ALA A 59 6.06 20.70 -0.25
CA ALA A 59 6.47 21.40 -1.48
C ALA A 59 6.69 20.44 -2.66
N LYS A 60 7.11 19.21 -2.37
CA LYS A 60 7.35 18.13 -3.33
C LYS A 60 6.11 17.25 -3.55
N GLY A 61 4.96 17.59 -2.96
CA GLY A 61 3.71 16.86 -3.16
C GLY A 61 3.68 15.49 -2.49
N TRP A 62 4.54 15.21 -1.52
CA TRP A 62 4.44 14.00 -0.68
C TRP A 62 3.28 14.13 0.31
N PRO A 63 2.73 13.00 0.81
CA PRO A 63 1.65 13.06 1.80
C PRO A 63 2.11 13.78 3.08
N THR A 64 1.32 14.73 3.59
CA THR A 64 1.69 15.50 4.81
C THR A 64 1.35 14.77 6.10
N TYR A 65 0.35 13.89 6.08
CA TYR A 65 -0.06 13.06 7.22
C TYR A 65 0.29 11.60 7.00
N PHE A 66 0.83 10.95 8.04
CA PHE A 66 1.30 9.55 7.97
C PHE A 66 2.25 9.31 6.79
N SER A 67 3.07 10.30 6.46
CA SER A 67 3.87 10.34 5.22
C SER A 67 4.71 9.09 5.01
N ALA A 68 5.61 8.80 5.95
CA ALA A 68 6.49 7.63 5.88
C ALA A 68 5.71 6.31 5.82
N TYR A 69 4.60 6.20 6.56
CA TYR A 69 3.74 5.02 6.52
C TYR A 69 3.11 4.83 5.13
N LYS A 70 2.54 5.89 4.56
CA LYS A 70 1.91 5.85 3.23
C LYS A 70 2.91 5.48 2.14
N VAL A 71 4.08 6.13 2.14
CA VAL A 71 5.15 5.84 1.18
C VAL A 71 5.67 4.42 1.33
N SER A 72 5.89 3.95 2.57
CA SER A 72 6.29 2.57 2.84
C SER A 72 5.27 1.55 2.33
N LYS A 73 3.97 1.75 2.58
CA LYS A 73 2.93 0.82 2.14
C LYS A 73 2.72 0.85 0.63
N ALA A 74 2.80 2.00 -0.02
CA ALA A 74 2.73 2.09 -1.48
C ALA A 74 3.91 1.35 -2.14
N SER A 75 5.11 1.53 -1.59
CA SER A 75 6.34 0.84 -2.04
C SER A 75 6.24 -0.67 -1.84
N LEU A 76 5.71 -1.14 -0.70
CA LEU A 76 5.47 -2.56 -0.43
C LEU A 76 4.47 -3.18 -1.41
N ILE A 77 3.38 -2.46 -1.71
CA ILE A 77 2.36 -2.89 -2.68
C ILE A 77 3.00 -3.06 -4.06
N ALA A 78 3.82 -2.11 -4.49
CA ALA A 78 4.56 -2.21 -5.75
C ALA A 78 5.57 -3.37 -5.74
N TYR A 79 6.39 -3.48 -4.68
CA TYR A 79 7.39 -4.53 -4.53
C TYR A 79 6.81 -5.94 -4.55
N THR A 80 5.59 -6.13 -4.03
CA THR A 80 4.84 -7.39 -4.11
C THR A 80 4.73 -7.89 -5.56
N ARG A 81 4.50 -6.99 -6.53
CA ARG A 81 4.40 -7.32 -7.97
C ARG A 81 5.74 -7.70 -8.57
N VAL A 82 6.81 -7.00 -8.17
CA VAL A 82 8.20 -7.33 -8.55
C VAL A 82 8.52 -8.75 -8.13
N LEU A 83 8.26 -9.08 -6.85
CA LEU A 83 8.50 -10.42 -6.32
C LEU A 83 7.62 -11.48 -6.98
N ALA A 84 6.34 -11.22 -7.19
CA ALA A 84 5.44 -12.16 -7.86
C ALA A 84 5.88 -12.49 -9.29
N THR A 85 6.44 -11.51 -10.01
CA THR A 85 7.00 -11.71 -11.35
C THR A 85 8.30 -12.50 -11.30
N LYS A 86 9.16 -12.21 -10.32
CA LYS A 86 10.46 -12.88 -10.12
C LYS A 86 10.31 -14.34 -9.68
N TYR A 87 9.26 -14.66 -8.92
CA TYR A 87 9.04 -15.98 -8.33
C TYR A 87 7.66 -16.55 -8.72
N PRO A 88 7.46 -17.00 -9.97
CA PRO A 88 6.15 -17.43 -10.47
C PRO A 88 5.58 -18.68 -9.77
N ASN A 89 6.42 -19.44 -9.08
CA ASN A 89 6.02 -20.62 -8.30
C ASN A 89 5.45 -20.24 -6.92
N PHE A 90 5.71 -19.02 -6.43
CA PHE A 90 5.22 -18.54 -5.15
C PHE A 90 3.92 -17.74 -5.34
N ARG A 91 3.02 -17.84 -4.36
CA ARG A 91 1.81 -16.99 -4.27
C ARG A 91 2.14 -15.77 -3.41
N ILE A 92 2.60 -14.68 -4.05
CA ILE A 92 3.07 -13.48 -3.36
C ILE A 92 2.03 -12.39 -3.54
N ASN A 93 1.30 -12.07 -2.47
CA ASN A 93 0.24 -11.07 -2.47
C ASN A 93 0.41 -10.13 -1.27
N CYS A 94 -0.21 -8.96 -1.33
CA CYS A 94 -0.29 -8.04 -0.20
C CYS A 94 -1.74 -7.77 0.17
N VAL A 95 -1.98 -7.48 1.45
CA VAL A 95 -3.33 -7.26 1.98
C VAL A 95 -3.36 -6.13 3.00
N CYS A 96 -4.40 -5.30 2.90
CA CYS A 96 -4.82 -4.40 3.96
C CYS A 96 -5.88 -5.10 4.81
N PRO A 97 -5.62 -5.39 6.09
CA PRO A 97 -6.56 -6.11 6.95
C PRO A 97 -7.77 -5.25 7.39
N GLY A 98 -7.75 -3.96 7.09
CA GLY A 98 -8.71 -2.97 7.60
C GLY A 98 -8.25 -2.34 8.92
N PHE A 99 -9.13 -1.52 9.51
CA PHE A 99 -8.82 -0.74 10.70
C PHE A 99 -9.06 -1.53 12.00
N CYS A 100 -7.99 -2.19 12.47
CA CYS A 100 -8.04 -3.15 13.57
C CYS A 100 -7.64 -2.52 14.92
N LYS A 101 -8.34 -2.91 15.99
CA LYS A 101 -8.02 -2.59 17.40
C LYS A 101 -6.74 -3.31 17.81
N THR A 102 -5.63 -2.59 17.73
CA THR A 102 -4.28 -3.06 18.10
C THR A 102 -3.52 -1.92 18.76
N ASP A 103 -2.40 -2.21 19.41
CA ASP A 103 -1.55 -1.18 20.02
C ASP A 103 -1.08 -0.11 19.02
N MET A 104 -0.88 -0.49 17.74
CA MET A 104 -0.54 0.44 16.66
C MET A 104 -1.57 1.57 16.50
N ASN A 105 -2.83 1.29 16.80
CA ASN A 105 -3.95 2.23 16.72
C ASN A 105 -4.46 2.62 18.12
N CYS A 106 -3.65 2.48 19.18
CA CYS A 106 -4.06 2.71 20.57
C CYS A 106 -5.34 1.94 20.95
N ASN A 107 -5.48 0.71 20.46
CA ASN A 107 -6.66 -0.16 20.63
C ASN A 107 -7.97 0.45 20.09
N THR A 108 -7.87 1.39 19.15
CA THR A 108 -9.01 1.90 18.36
C THR A 108 -9.11 1.18 17.01
N GLY A 109 -10.31 1.02 16.49
CA GLY A 109 -10.57 0.20 15.30
C GLY A 109 -12.05 -0.13 15.15
N SER A 110 -12.49 -0.35 13.91
CA SER A 110 -13.82 -0.92 13.63
C SER A 110 -13.81 -2.45 13.69
N LEU A 111 -12.64 -3.07 13.58
CA LEU A 111 -12.42 -4.52 13.62
C LEU A 111 -11.57 -4.91 14.82
N THR A 112 -11.74 -6.14 15.29
CA THR A 112 -10.79 -6.81 16.18
C THR A 112 -9.53 -7.26 15.42
N ALA A 113 -8.48 -7.62 16.15
CA ALA A 113 -7.28 -8.21 15.54
C ALA A 113 -7.59 -9.55 14.84
N GLU A 114 -8.49 -10.35 15.41
CA GLU A 114 -8.94 -11.63 14.85
C GLU A 114 -9.65 -11.44 13.50
N GLU A 115 -10.63 -10.52 13.44
CA GLU A 115 -11.36 -10.22 12.19
C GLU A 115 -10.43 -9.66 11.08
N GLY A 116 -9.39 -8.92 11.46
CA GLY A 116 -8.35 -8.46 10.53
C GLY A 116 -7.49 -9.62 10.00
N ALA A 117 -7.14 -10.56 10.88
CA ALA A 117 -6.28 -11.70 10.59
C ALA A 117 -6.91 -12.68 9.59
N GLU A 118 -8.25 -12.79 9.52
CA GLU A 118 -8.93 -13.68 8.58
C GLU A 118 -8.44 -13.53 7.13
N SER A 119 -8.25 -12.28 6.68
CA SER A 119 -7.81 -11.98 5.32
C SER A 119 -6.37 -12.41 5.05
N LEU A 120 -5.49 -12.24 6.05
CA LEU A 120 -4.10 -12.68 6.01
C LEU A 120 -4.01 -14.21 5.94
N VAL A 121 -4.75 -14.90 6.81
CA VAL A 121 -4.79 -16.37 6.87
C VAL A 121 -5.34 -16.94 5.55
N LYS A 122 -6.37 -16.33 4.96
CA LYS A 122 -6.91 -16.75 3.66
C LYS A 122 -5.84 -16.72 2.56
N LEU A 123 -4.99 -15.68 2.52
CA LEU A 123 -3.92 -15.58 1.53
C LEU A 123 -2.76 -16.55 1.81
N ALA A 124 -2.44 -16.78 3.08
CA ALA A 124 -1.41 -17.75 3.46
C ALA A 124 -1.78 -19.21 3.11
N LEU A 125 -3.09 -19.51 3.09
CA LEU A 125 -3.64 -20.83 2.77
C LEU A 125 -4.08 -20.98 1.30
N LEU A 126 -3.63 -20.08 0.41
CA LEU A 126 -3.95 -20.19 -1.01
C LEU A 126 -3.45 -21.51 -1.60
N PRO A 127 -4.22 -22.15 -2.48
CA PRO A 127 -3.74 -23.30 -3.23
C PRO A 127 -2.64 -22.90 -4.21
N ASN A 128 -1.89 -23.87 -4.71
CA ASN A 128 -0.76 -23.63 -5.62
C ASN A 128 -1.16 -22.95 -6.94
N ASP A 129 -2.42 -23.11 -7.38
CA ASP A 129 -3.03 -22.46 -8.54
C ASP A 129 -3.68 -21.11 -8.21
N GLY A 130 -3.54 -20.64 -6.96
CA GLY A 130 -4.08 -19.37 -6.50
C GLY A 130 -3.43 -18.13 -7.15
N PRO A 131 -4.02 -16.94 -6.95
CA PRO A 131 -3.48 -15.71 -7.52
C PRO A 131 -2.13 -15.32 -6.91
N SER A 132 -1.35 -14.56 -7.68
CA SER A 132 -0.07 -13.97 -7.24
C SER A 132 0.04 -12.56 -7.82
N GLY A 133 0.75 -11.68 -7.12
CA GLY A 133 0.98 -10.29 -7.51
C GLY A 133 -0.23 -9.39 -7.36
N LEU A 134 -1.18 -9.71 -6.46
CA LEU A 134 -2.39 -8.92 -6.22
C LEU A 134 -2.34 -8.18 -4.89
N PHE A 135 -3.09 -7.07 -4.82
CA PHE A 135 -3.39 -6.34 -3.61
C PHE A 135 -4.85 -6.58 -3.20
N PHE A 136 -5.05 -6.91 -1.93
CA PHE A 136 -6.37 -7.16 -1.35
C PHE A 136 -6.71 -6.10 -0.31
N TYR A 137 -7.93 -5.54 -0.38
CA TYR A 137 -8.53 -4.87 0.75
C TYR A 137 -9.47 -5.86 1.44
N ARG A 138 -9.08 -6.32 2.62
CA ARG A 138 -9.69 -7.47 3.30
C ARG A 138 -9.76 -8.67 2.35
N LYS A 139 -10.95 -9.08 1.92
CA LYS A 139 -11.18 -10.27 1.09
C LYS A 139 -11.31 -9.94 -0.40
N GLU A 140 -11.32 -8.66 -0.77
CA GLU A 140 -11.58 -8.17 -2.13
C GLU A 140 -10.31 -7.74 -2.84
N VAL A 141 -10.16 -8.13 -4.11
CA VAL A 141 -9.06 -7.65 -4.96
C VAL A 141 -9.27 -6.18 -5.27
N THR A 142 -8.23 -5.37 -5.13
CA THR A 142 -8.25 -3.94 -5.44
C THR A 142 -7.19 -3.62 -6.49
N SER A 143 -7.43 -2.61 -7.32
CA SER A 143 -6.46 -2.15 -8.32
C SER A 143 -5.22 -1.52 -7.68
N PHE A 144 -4.09 -1.63 -8.38
CA PHE A 144 -2.77 -1.08 -7.98
C PHE A 144 -2.62 0.39 -8.29
#